data_AF-A0A349FEJ0-F1
#
_entry.id   AF-A0A349FEJ0-F1
#
_cell.length_a   1.000
_cell.length_b   1.000
_cell.length_c   1.000
_cell.angle_alpha   90.00
_cell.angle_beta   90.00
_cell.angle_gamma   90.00
#
_symmetry.space_group_name_H-M   'P 1'
#
loop_
_entity.id
_entity.type
_entity.pdbx_description
1 polymer ?
#
loop_
_entity_poly.entity_id
_entity_poly.type
_entity_poly.pdbx_seq_one_letter_code
_entity_poly.pdbx_strand_id
1 'polypeptide(L)'
;MGAYTEVFLRTKLKCNLNSDIESVFSFLFNNGDKPALIPEHAFFDCCNWHKFGRCSYSNFQTFSYISEGYLCSRFDVKVVDQDIDKFFDWIEPYIDKNEQDSICIGWYWSEKEPQPELVFM
;
A
#
# COMPACT_ATOMS: atom_id res chain seq x y z
N MET A 1 -2.52 -6.34 -23.48
CA MET A 1 -3.31 -5.47 -22.58
C MET A 1 -2.97 -5.90 -21.17
N GLY A 2 -2.55 -4.97 -20.30
CA GLY A 2 -2.14 -5.31 -18.93
C GLY A 2 -3.35 -5.30 -18.02
N ALA A 3 -3.42 -6.24 -17.08
CA ALA A 3 -4.48 -6.28 -16.08
C ALA A 3 -4.22 -5.26 -14.98
N TYR A 4 -5.28 -4.60 -14.53
CA TYR A 4 -5.23 -3.72 -13.38
C TYR A 4 -5.62 -4.47 -12.11
N THR A 5 -5.06 -4.03 -10.98
CA THR A 5 -5.50 -4.48 -9.66
C THR A 5 -5.79 -3.27 -8.81
N GLU A 6 -7.05 -3.19 -8.38
CA GLU A 6 -7.52 -2.22 -7.42
C GLU A 6 -7.15 -2.69 -6.02
N VAL A 7 -6.69 -1.78 -5.18
CA VAL A 7 -6.31 -2.05 -3.79
C VAL A 7 -7.02 -1.03 -2.90
N PHE A 8 -7.66 -1.54 -1.86
CA PHE A 8 -8.18 -0.75 -0.76
C PHE A 8 -7.52 -1.19 0.54
N LEU A 9 -7.04 -0.21 1.31
CA LEU A 9 -6.38 -0.41 2.59
C LEU A 9 -6.95 0.58 3.61
N ARG A 10 -7.29 0.07 4.80
CA ARG A 10 -7.60 0.85 5.98
C ARG A 10 -6.97 0.19 7.20
N THR A 11 -5.94 0.81 7.73
CA THR A 11 -5.17 0.26 8.83
C THR A 11 -4.65 1.34 9.77
N LYS A 12 -4.22 0.94 10.96
CA LYS A 12 -3.52 1.80 11.92
C LYS A 12 -2.03 1.50 11.85
N LEU A 13 -1.22 2.54 11.78
CA LEU A 13 0.24 2.43 11.79
C LEU A 13 0.76 2.44 13.23
N LYS A 14 1.90 1.79 13.47
CA LYS A 14 2.59 1.81 14.76
C LYS A 14 3.03 3.24 15.12
N CYS A 15 2.95 3.59 16.40
CA CYS A 15 3.22 4.97 16.87
C CYS A 15 4.69 5.41 16.88
N ASN A 16 5.64 4.59 16.44
CA ASN A 16 7.09 4.88 16.50
C ASN A 16 7.81 4.38 15.23
N LEU A 17 7.38 4.84 14.07
CA LEU A 17 8.07 4.54 12.82
C LEU A 17 9.39 5.33 12.74
N ASN A 18 10.42 4.75 12.13
CA ASN A 18 11.63 5.49 11.79
C ASN A 18 11.27 6.60 10.77
N SER A 19 11.89 7.79 10.88
CA SER A 19 11.73 8.92 9.95
C SER A 19 11.91 8.53 8.49
N ASP A 20 12.77 7.56 8.18
CA ASP A 20 12.94 7.06 6.81
C ASP A 20 11.65 6.39 6.30
N ILE A 21 11.02 5.59 7.15
CA ILE A 21 9.77 4.90 6.86
C ILE A 21 8.60 5.90 6.79
N GLU A 22 8.56 6.86 7.71
CA GLU A 22 7.56 7.94 7.70
C GLU A 22 7.64 8.75 6.41
N SER A 23 8.86 9.03 5.93
CA SER A 23 9.08 9.74 4.66
C SER A 23 8.53 8.95 3.48
N VAL A 24 8.72 7.62 3.46
CA VAL A 24 8.12 6.74 2.44
C VAL A 24 6.60 6.74 2.51
N PHE A 25 6.00 6.60 3.69
CA PHE A 25 4.54 6.67 3.86
C PHE A 25 3.98 8.02 3.41
N SER A 26 4.64 9.12 3.80
CA SER A 26 4.26 10.47 3.40
C SER A 26 4.32 10.63 1.88
N PHE A 27 5.40 10.14 1.26
CA PHE A 27 5.51 10.11 -0.20
C PHE A 27 4.38 9.29 -0.83
N LEU A 28 4.16 8.04 -0.42
CA LEU A 28 3.19 7.17 -1.08
C LEU A 28 1.72 7.57 -0.84
N PHE A 29 1.39 8.09 0.34
CA PHE A 29 0.00 8.22 0.77
C PHE A 29 -0.43 9.62 1.20
N ASN A 30 0.48 10.59 1.28
CA ASN A 30 0.19 11.94 1.77
C ASN A 30 0.78 13.06 0.89
N ASN A 31 1.04 12.78 -0.39
CA ASN A 31 1.62 13.72 -1.36
C ASN A 31 2.97 14.33 -0.93
N GLY A 32 3.71 13.67 -0.05
CA GLY A 32 5.04 14.11 0.39
C GLY A 32 6.08 14.07 -0.72
N ASP A 33 7.26 14.61 -0.41
CA ASP A 33 8.43 14.61 -1.28
C ASP A 33 9.06 13.22 -1.40
N LYS A 34 9.80 12.99 -2.50
CA LYS A 34 10.49 11.72 -2.71
C LYS A 34 11.49 11.46 -1.58
N PRO A 35 11.46 10.29 -0.92
CA PRO A 35 12.35 10.00 0.19
C PRO A 35 13.81 9.92 -0.30
N ALA A 36 14.72 10.44 0.52
CA ALA A 36 16.16 10.39 0.25
C ALA A 36 16.73 8.97 0.39
N LEU A 37 16.16 8.19 1.32
CA LEU A 37 16.49 6.80 1.57
C LEU A 37 15.25 5.94 1.37
N ILE A 38 15.41 4.84 0.64
CA ILE A 38 14.40 3.81 0.50
C ILE A 38 14.83 2.58 1.31
N PRO A 39 13.91 1.87 1.97
CA PRO A 39 14.22 0.65 2.70
C PRO A 39 14.78 -0.43 1.77
N GLU A 40 15.65 -1.28 2.32
CA GLU A 40 16.10 -2.48 1.64
C GLU A 40 14.99 -3.55 1.71
N HIS A 41 14.10 -3.54 0.71
CA HIS A 41 12.99 -4.49 0.59
C HIS A 41 12.66 -4.75 -0.88
N ALA A 42 12.26 -5.98 -1.21
CA ALA A 42 11.94 -6.41 -2.58
C ALA A 42 10.84 -5.58 -3.25
N PHE A 43 9.99 -4.92 -2.46
CA PHE A 43 8.98 -3.96 -2.94
C PHE A 43 9.60 -2.76 -3.65
N PHE A 44 10.75 -2.25 -3.17
CA PHE A 44 11.38 -1.08 -3.76
C PHE A 44 12.20 -1.39 -5.03
N ASP A 45 12.43 -2.66 -5.31
CA ASP A 45 13.00 -3.12 -6.59
C ASP A 45 11.95 -3.15 -7.71
N CYS A 46 10.65 -3.12 -7.36
CA CYS A 46 9.56 -3.10 -8.32
C CYS A 46 9.55 -1.78 -9.10
N CYS A 47 9.52 -1.81 -10.43
CA CYS A 47 9.63 -0.61 -11.27
C CYS A 47 8.56 0.47 -10.96
N ASN A 48 7.42 0.08 -10.39
CA ASN A 48 6.28 0.95 -10.14
C ASN A 48 5.97 1.21 -8.67
N TRP A 49 6.87 0.88 -7.72
CA TRP A 49 6.62 1.06 -6.29
C TRP A 49 6.15 2.49 -5.93
N HIS A 50 6.74 3.50 -6.57
CA HIS A 50 6.45 4.93 -6.33
C HIS A 50 5.05 5.37 -6.76
N LYS A 51 4.30 4.50 -7.43
CA LYS A 51 2.93 4.75 -7.88
C LYS A 51 1.87 4.20 -6.92
N PHE A 52 2.26 3.29 -6.02
CA PHE A 52 1.37 2.77 -4.98
C PHE A 52 0.88 3.93 -4.11
N GLY A 53 -0.44 3.99 -3.87
CA GLY A 53 -1.07 5.06 -3.09
C GLY A 53 -1.15 6.44 -3.77
N ARG A 54 -0.44 6.69 -4.88
CA ARG A 54 -0.36 8.02 -5.52
C ARG A 54 -1.04 8.11 -6.89
N CYS A 55 -1.01 7.04 -7.66
CA CYS A 55 -1.40 7.08 -9.07
C CYS A 55 -2.55 6.12 -9.35
N SER A 56 -3.42 6.58 -10.24
CA SER A 56 -4.42 5.75 -10.90
C SER A 56 -3.96 5.49 -12.32
N TYR A 57 -3.98 4.23 -12.74
CA TYR A 57 -3.88 3.84 -14.15
C TYR A 57 -5.26 3.73 -14.81
N SER A 58 -6.31 3.77 -14.01
CA SER A 58 -7.70 3.68 -14.41
C SER A 58 -8.38 5.05 -14.37
N ASN A 59 -9.66 5.11 -14.73
CA ASN A 59 -10.46 6.33 -14.53
C ASN A 59 -10.98 6.47 -13.09
N PHE A 60 -10.59 5.57 -12.18
CA PHE A 60 -11.01 5.64 -10.78
C PHE A 60 -10.15 6.62 -9.99
N GLN A 61 -10.78 7.34 -9.07
CA GLN A 61 -10.10 8.33 -8.26
C GLN A 61 -9.29 7.63 -7.17
N THR A 62 -7.96 7.76 -7.25
CA THR A 62 -7.07 7.44 -6.13
C THR A 62 -7.33 8.41 -4.99
N PHE A 63 -7.44 7.90 -3.78
CA PHE A 63 -7.37 8.72 -2.58
C PHE A 63 -6.49 8.02 -1.55
N SER A 64 -5.63 8.79 -0.92
CA SER A 64 -4.79 8.33 0.16
C SER A 64 -4.69 9.45 1.17
N TYR A 65 -4.78 9.10 2.45
CA TYR A 65 -4.49 10.02 3.53
C TYR A 65 -4.00 9.27 4.75
N ILE A 66 -3.17 9.96 5.52
CA ILE A 66 -2.74 9.53 6.85
C ILE A 66 -3.21 10.59 7.83
N SER A 67 -4.01 10.18 8.81
CA SER A 67 -4.51 11.07 9.87
C SER A 67 -4.50 10.33 11.20
N GLU A 68 -3.92 10.94 12.24
CA GLU A 68 -3.87 10.37 13.60
C GLU A 68 -3.34 8.93 13.64
N GLY A 69 -2.36 8.60 12.77
CA GLY A 69 -1.79 7.26 12.66
C GLY A 69 -2.65 6.25 11.89
N TYR A 70 -3.83 6.62 11.41
CA TYR A 70 -4.62 5.80 10.50
C TYR A 70 -4.24 6.08 9.05
N LEU A 71 -3.92 5.01 8.32
CA LEU A 71 -3.73 5.00 6.88
C LEU A 71 -5.01 4.49 6.21
N CYS A 72 -5.57 5.31 5.31
CA CYS A 72 -6.67 4.92 4.44
C CYS A 72 -6.28 5.24 3.01
N SER A 73 -6.26 4.22 2.15
CA SER A 73 -5.83 4.35 0.77
C SER A 73 -6.66 3.48 -0.16
N ARG A 74 -7.03 4.05 -1.30
CA ARG A 74 -7.57 3.36 -2.46
C ARG A 74 -6.75 3.77 -3.66
N PHE A 75 -6.18 2.79 -4.36
CA PHE A 75 -5.37 3.03 -5.55
C PHE A 75 -5.48 1.83 -6.49
N ASP A 76 -5.04 2.00 -7.73
CA ASP A 76 -4.93 0.90 -8.69
C ASP A 76 -3.55 0.87 -9.30
N VAL A 77 -3.06 -0.34 -9.53
CA VAL A 77 -1.76 -0.57 -10.15
C VAL A 77 -1.92 -1.48 -11.35
N LYS A 78 -1.18 -1.17 -12.41
CA LYS A 78 -0.98 -2.12 -13.50
C LYS A 78 -0.06 -3.21 -12.97
N VAL A 79 -0.59 -4.42 -12.84
CA VAL A 79 0.16 -5.53 -12.26
C VAL A 79 1.22 -6.00 -13.24
N VAL A 80 2.46 -5.95 -12.78
CA VAL A 80 3.59 -6.70 -13.31
C VAL A 80 4.00 -7.63 -12.17
N ASP A 81 3.79 -8.94 -12.32
CA ASP A 81 4.20 -9.95 -11.34
C ASP A 81 3.67 -9.77 -9.89
N GLN A 82 4.44 -10.24 -8.89
CA GLN A 82 4.13 -10.29 -7.45
C GLN A 82 4.29 -8.93 -6.72
N ASP A 83 4.09 -7.82 -7.43
CA ASP A 83 4.29 -6.46 -6.87
C ASP A 83 3.34 -6.18 -5.69
N ILE A 84 2.10 -6.70 -5.74
CA ILE A 84 1.12 -6.58 -4.66
C ILE A 84 1.55 -7.35 -3.41
N ASP A 85 2.02 -8.59 -3.57
CA ASP A 85 2.46 -9.42 -2.45
C ASP A 85 3.64 -8.78 -1.74
N LYS A 86 4.62 -8.30 -2.50
CA LYS A 86 5.80 -7.59 -1.96
C LYS A 86 5.40 -6.30 -1.23
N PHE A 87 4.39 -5.60 -1.70
CA PHE A 87 3.85 -4.41 -1.03
C PHE A 87 3.24 -4.78 0.32
N PHE A 88 2.43 -5.83 0.40
CA PHE A 88 1.83 -6.28 1.64
C PHE A 88 2.86 -6.83 2.63
N ASP A 89 3.84 -7.58 2.14
CA ASP A 89 5.01 -8.03 2.91
C ASP A 89 5.80 -6.85 3.50
N TRP A 90 5.98 -5.77 2.72
CA TRP A 90 6.64 -4.56 3.19
C TRP A 90 5.83 -3.81 4.25
N ILE A 91 4.51 -3.65 4.08
CA ILE A 91 3.71 -2.79 4.96
C ILE A 91 3.36 -3.47 6.29
N GLU A 92 3.28 -4.80 6.30
CA GLU A 92 2.86 -5.61 7.45
C GLU A 92 3.59 -5.29 8.77
N PRO A 93 4.94 -5.14 8.79
CA PRO A 93 5.66 -4.86 10.03
C PRO A 93 5.33 -3.50 10.65
N TYR A 94 4.75 -2.58 9.87
CA TYR A 94 4.45 -1.21 10.30
C TYR A 94 3.01 -1.02 10.76
N ILE A 95 2.18 -2.05 10.61
CA ILE A 95 0.78 -2.03 11.03
C ILE A 95 0.67 -2.36 12.52
N ASP A 96 -0.15 -1.56 13.21
CA ASP A 96 -0.51 -1.75 14.61
C ASP A 96 -1.58 -2.86 14.71
N LYS A 97 -1.09 -4.08 14.86
CA LYS A 97 -1.91 -5.25 15.16
C LYS A 97 -2.22 -5.20 16.65
N ASN A 98 -3.42 -4.75 17.03
CA ASN A 98 -3.91 -4.94 18.40
C ASN A 98 -3.83 -6.45 18.74
N GLU A 99 -3.68 -6.82 20.02
CA GLU A 99 -3.43 -8.20 20.50
C GLU A 99 -4.47 -9.29 20.10
N GLN A 100 -5.47 -8.96 19.28
CA GLN A 100 -6.48 -9.89 18.76
C GLN A 100 -6.07 -10.37 17.36
N ASP A 101 -6.29 -11.66 17.09
CA ASP A 101 -5.98 -12.35 15.83
C ASP A 101 -6.28 -11.52 14.57
N SER A 102 -5.41 -11.70 13.55
CA SER A 102 -5.52 -11.27 12.15
C SER A 102 -6.66 -10.27 11.84
N ILE A 103 -6.32 -8.99 11.70
CA ILE A 103 -7.29 -7.93 11.38
C ILE A 103 -7.42 -7.85 9.86
N CYS A 104 -8.66 -7.86 9.36
CA CYS A 104 -8.92 -7.51 7.96
C CYS A 104 -8.63 -6.01 7.76
N ILE A 105 -7.61 -5.71 6.96
CA ILE A 105 -7.17 -4.33 6.70
C ILE A 105 -7.60 -3.82 5.33
N GLY A 106 -8.22 -4.65 4.50
CA GLY A 106 -8.52 -4.26 3.14
C GLY A 106 -8.81 -5.41 2.18
N TRP A 107 -8.72 -5.09 0.90
CA TRP A 107 -8.92 -6.03 -0.20
C TRP A 107 -8.17 -5.57 -1.44
N TYR A 108 -7.89 -6.51 -2.34
CA TYR A 108 -7.50 -6.19 -3.70
C TYR A 108 -8.35 -6.95 -4.71
N TRP A 109 -8.53 -6.38 -5.89
CA TRP A 109 -9.31 -6.98 -6.95
C TRP A 109 -8.60 -6.85 -8.28
N SER A 110 -8.18 -7.99 -8.84
CA SER A 110 -7.56 -8.07 -10.15
C SER A 110 -8.62 -8.25 -11.23
N GLU A 111 -8.47 -7.58 -12.38
CA GLU A 111 -9.33 -7.80 -13.55
C GLU A 111 -9.30 -9.25 -14.07
N LYS A 112 -8.26 -10.02 -13.70
CA LYS A 112 -8.14 -11.43 -14.05
C LYS A 112 -9.03 -12.34 -13.21
N GLU A 113 -9.40 -11.89 -12.01
CA GLU A 113 -10.12 -12.70 -11.04
C GLU A 113 -11.57 -12.20 -10.86
N PRO A 114 -12.54 -13.11 -10.73
CA PRO A 114 -13.95 -12.75 -10.62
C PRO A 114 -14.34 -12.20 -9.25
N GLN A 115 -13.49 -12.37 -8.22
CA GLN A 115 -13.78 -11.98 -6.84
C GLN A 115 -12.61 -11.21 -6.23
N PRO A 116 -12.87 -10.24 -5.33
CA PRO A 116 -11.82 -9.58 -4.57
C PRO A 116 -11.22 -10.54 -3.54
N GLU A 117 -9.92 -10.40 -3.30
CA GLU A 117 -9.19 -11.09 -2.25
C GLU A 117 -9.08 -10.20 -1.02
N LEU A 118 -9.43 -10.73 0.15
CA LEU A 118 -9.35 -10.02 1.41
C LEU A 118 -7.94 -10.09 1.97
N VAL A 119 -7.47 -8.96 2.52
CA VAL A 119 -6.12 -8.84 3.10
C VAL A 119 -6.25 -8.85 4.62
N PHE A 120 -5.58 -9.81 5.24
CA PHE A 120 -5.52 -9.97 6.69
C PHE A 120 -4.08 -9.82 7.16
N MET A 121 -3.88 -9.14 8.28
CA MET A 121 -2.56 -8.96 8.91
C MET A 121 -2.65 -9.08 10.42
#